data_AF-A0A1Y6FLR6-F1
#
_entry.id   AF-A0A1Y6FLR6-F1
#
_cell.length_a   1.000
_cell.length_b   1.000
_cell.length_c   1.000
_cell.angle_alpha   90.00
_cell.angle_beta   90.00
_cell.angle_gamma   90.00
#
_symmetry.space_group_name_H-M   'P 1'
#
loop_
_entity.id
_entity.type
_entity.pdbx_description
1 polymer ?
#
loop_
_entity_poly.entity_id
_entity_poly.type
_entity_poly.pdbx_seq_one_letter_code
_entity_poly.pdbx_strand_id
1 'polypeptide(L)'
;MKIAVLRERVEGESRVAATPETVAKLIGLGAEVSVETGAGDLSRISDAQFQDAGASIGASAPTTLKGADIVLCVRRPAASGLAGVNKGALLIGALDPYGNEKDVAALAGAGVAAVSMEFMPRITRAQVMDILSSQANLAGYQAVIEAAAVFDRAMPMMMTAAGTVRPAKAFVMGAGVAGLQAIATAKRLGAVVSATDVRPAAKEQVESLGGKFIAVEDDEFKQAETAGGYAKQMSAEYQAKQAELTAQHIAKQDIVITTALIPGRPAPRLITREMVESMAAGSVIVDLAAERGGNVELTQPGRIVDHNGVKIIGFTNVQGRIPTTASQLYARNLLAFIETLIDKKEKKLAINWDDELVKATVLTRDGAVVHPNFQAAAAPEATKPIAEPKDKPAAPVRTIAAKPVPAKTGATGKPATRTTARKPATKATEVAAMADTPKKAAPGVEQSIPAAAELPKSPAKRASAKKAAAVIDAAVAARKPTAKKAAAPKPATQITATAKAAPKKPAARKPAAPKGE
;
A
#
# COMPACT_ATOMS: atom_id res chain seq x y z
N MET A 1 22.87 -23.02 7.67
CA MET A 1 22.77 -21.86 6.75
C MET A 1 22.42 -20.62 7.57
N LYS A 2 22.89 -19.43 7.21
CA LYS A 2 22.57 -18.19 7.95
C LYS A 2 21.56 -17.34 7.18
N ILE A 3 20.49 -16.92 7.87
CA ILE A 3 19.45 -16.03 7.35
C ILE A 3 19.51 -14.70 8.10
N ALA A 4 19.72 -13.61 7.37
CA ALA A 4 19.76 -12.26 7.90
C ALA A 4 18.45 -11.52 7.62
N VAL A 5 17.90 -10.84 8.63
CA VAL A 5 16.71 -9.98 8.52
C VAL A 5 17.16 -8.55 8.78
N LEU A 6 17.04 -7.69 7.78
CA LEU A 6 17.45 -6.29 7.87
C LEU A 6 16.35 -5.42 8.46
N ARG A 7 16.78 -4.31 9.08
CA ARG A 7 15.88 -3.20 9.40
C ARG A 7 15.58 -2.42 8.13
N GLU A 8 14.30 -2.15 7.91
CA GLU A 8 13.86 -1.29 6.82
C GLU A 8 14.32 0.16 7.02
N ARG A 9 14.83 0.75 5.94
CA ARG A 9 15.40 2.11 5.93
C ARG A 9 14.64 3.07 5.02
N VAL A 10 13.74 2.56 4.20
CA VAL A 10 12.87 3.38 3.35
C VAL A 10 11.93 4.18 4.26
N GLU A 11 11.83 5.48 4.03
CA GLU A 11 10.97 6.35 4.81
C GLU A 11 9.52 5.88 4.75
N GLY A 12 8.87 5.80 5.92
CA GLY A 12 7.50 5.31 6.04
C GLY A 12 7.35 3.79 5.94
N GLU A 13 8.43 3.02 5.81
CA GLU A 13 8.39 1.56 5.94
C GLU A 13 8.47 1.14 7.41
N SER A 14 7.41 0.49 7.87
CA SER A 14 7.20 0.08 9.26
C SER A 14 7.07 -1.44 9.41
N ARG A 15 7.08 -2.16 8.29
CA ARG A 15 7.03 -3.62 8.25
C ARG A 15 8.42 -4.22 8.50
N VAL A 16 8.46 -5.53 8.74
CA VAL A 16 9.67 -6.34 8.90
C VAL A 16 9.48 -7.68 8.19
N ALA A 17 10.57 -8.22 7.62
CA ALA A 17 10.52 -9.42 6.78
C ALA A 17 10.43 -10.75 7.56
N ALA A 18 10.52 -10.72 8.89
CA ALA A 18 10.39 -11.88 9.75
C ALA A 18 9.63 -11.55 11.04
N THR A 19 9.04 -12.56 11.65
CA THR A 19 8.36 -12.49 12.96
C THR A 19 8.88 -13.60 13.87
N PRO A 20 8.69 -13.54 15.20
CA PRO A 20 9.10 -14.60 16.11
C PRO A 20 8.61 -16.00 15.69
N GLU A 21 7.37 -16.08 15.15
CA GLU A 21 6.82 -17.32 14.60
C GLU A 21 7.66 -17.86 13.42
N THR A 22 7.97 -17.01 12.45
CA THR A 22 8.72 -17.45 11.26
C THR A 22 10.18 -17.70 11.59
N VAL A 23 10.76 -16.96 12.54
CA VAL A 23 12.11 -17.21 13.06
C VAL A 23 12.20 -18.62 13.65
N ALA A 24 11.28 -18.99 14.55
CA ALA A 24 11.28 -20.32 15.16
C ALA A 24 11.17 -21.43 14.10
N LYS A 25 10.34 -21.22 13.07
CA LYS A 25 10.20 -22.18 11.95
C LYS A 25 11.46 -22.27 11.09
N LEU A 26 12.10 -21.15 10.76
CA LEU A 26 13.37 -21.13 10.01
C LEU A 26 14.49 -21.85 10.78
N ILE A 27 14.56 -21.66 12.11
CA ILE A 27 15.49 -22.40 12.97
C ILE A 27 15.18 -23.90 12.97
N GLY A 28 13.90 -24.27 13.00
CA GLY A 28 13.45 -25.67 12.84
C GLY A 28 13.95 -26.32 11.54
N LEU A 29 14.07 -25.54 10.46
CA LEU A 29 14.62 -25.95 9.17
C LEU A 29 16.17 -26.00 9.14
N GLY A 30 16.83 -25.67 10.25
CA GLY A 30 18.29 -25.67 10.39
C GLY A 30 18.99 -24.36 9.98
N ALA A 31 18.24 -23.25 9.93
CA ALA A 31 18.82 -21.94 9.77
C ALA A 31 19.32 -21.36 11.10
N GLU A 32 20.42 -20.62 11.04
CA GLU A 32 20.79 -19.64 12.05
C GLU A 32 20.20 -18.30 11.64
N VAL A 33 19.32 -17.73 12.45
CA VAL A 33 18.66 -16.46 12.12
C VAL A 33 19.34 -15.31 12.86
N SER A 34 19.67 -14.25 12.13
CA SER A 34 20.19 -12.99 12.67
C SER A 34 19.27 -11.84 12.28
N VAL A 35 18.85 -11.04 13.25
CA VAL A 35 17.95 -9.89 13.05
C VAL A 35 18.70 -8.62 13.43
N GLU A 36 18.66 -7.60 12.57
CA GLU A 36 19.20 -6.29 12.90
C GLU A 36 18.41 -5.65 14.06
N THR A 37 19.11 -5.04 15.01
CA THR A 37 18.49 -4.37 16.16
C THR A 37 17.46 -3.33 15.73
N GLY A 38 16.29 -3.37 16.38
CA GLY A 38 15.16 -2.49 16.09
C GLY A 38 14.49 -2.73 14.74
N ALA A 39 14.77 -3.84 14.05
CA ALA A 39 14.09 -4.16 12.79
C ALA A 39 12.57 -4.32 12.96
N GLY A 40 12.13 -4.84 14.10
CA GLY A 40 10.72 -5.10 14.38
C GLY A 40 9.98 -3.99 15.13
N ASP A 41 10.65 -2.91 15.55
CA ASP A 41 10.10 -1.92 16.47
C ASP A 41 8.78 -1.30 15.95
N LEU A 42 8.78 -0.90 14.68
CA LEU A 42 7.61 -0.30 14.02
C LEU A 42 6.49 -1.31 13.75
N SER A 43 6.79 -2.61 13.84
CA SER A 43 5.83 -3.72 13.73
C SER A 43 5.39 -4.28 15.09
N ARG A 44 5.76 -3.62 16.21
CA ARG A 44 5.49 -4.07 17.59
C ARG A 44 6.14 -5.41 17.92
N ILE A 45 7.33 -5.64 17.41
CA ILE A 45 8.14 -6.83 17.69
C ILE A 45 9.48 -6.35 18.22
N SER A 46 9.70 -6.51 19.53
CA SER A 46 10.96 -6.15 20.17
C SER A 46 12.08 -7.13 19.84
N ASP A 47 13.32 -6.67 19.95
CA ASP A 47 14.52 -7.51 19.82
C ASP A 47 14.47 -8.73 20.78
N ALA A 48 13.95 -8.54 21.99
CA ALA A 48 13.78 -9.62 22.96
C ALA A 48 12.85 -10.73 22.45
N GLN A 49 11.76 -10.39 21.75
CA GLN A 49 10.86 -11.40 21.18
C GLN A 49 11.52 -12.19 20.05
N PHE A 50 12.46 -11.60 19.31
CA PHE A 50 13.26 -12.35 18.34
C PHE A 50 14.28 -13.26 19.03
N GLN A 51 14.92 -12.80 20.11
CA GLN A 51 15.83 -13.60 20.93
C GLN A 51 15.13 -14.80 21.58
N ASP A 52 13.95 -14.59 22.15
CA ASP A 52 13.12 -15.65 22.74
C ASP A 52 12.72 -16.73 21.70
N ALA A 53 12.59 -16.33 20.44
CA ALA A 53 12.36 -17.24 19.31
C ALA A 53 13.64 -17.94 18.80
N GLY A 54 14.81 -17.60 19.36
CA GLY A 54 16.10 -18.22 19.06
C GLY A 54 16.96 -17.45 18.04
N ALA A 55 16.56 -16.25 17.60
CA ALA A 55 17.41 -15.43 16.73
C ALA A 55 18.53 -14.73 17.51
N SER A 56 19.66 -14.52 16.83
CA SER A 56 20.70 -13.58 17.27
C SER A 56 20.35 -12.15 16.86
N ILE A 57 20.75 -11.16 17.67
CA ILE A 57 20.57 -9.74 17.33
C ILE A 57 21.90 -9.16 16.86
N GLY A 58 21.92 -8.63 15.64
CA GLY A 58 23.04 -7.87 15.09
C GLY A 58 22.92 -6.40 15.45
N ALA A 59 23.98 -5.81 15.99
CA ALA A 59 23.99 -4.39 16.39
C ALA A 59 23.91 -3.41 15.21
N SER A 60 24.18 -3.89 13.99
CA SER A 60 24.17 -3.11 12.75
C SER A 60 24.01 -4.02 11.53
N ALA A 61 23.55 -3.48 10.39
CA ALA A 61 23.46 -4.24 9.14
C ALA A 61 24.72 -5.06 8.78
N PRO A 62 25.96 -4.53 8.83
CA PRO A 62 27.15 -5.33 8.55
C PRO A 62 27.31 -6.55 9.47
N THR A 63 27.01 -6.39 10.77
CA THR A 63 27.11 -7.51 11.73
C THR A 63 26.01 -8.55 11.50
N THR A 64 24.81 -8.12 11.12
CA THR A 64 23.69 -9.02 10.79
C THR A 64 23.98 -9.82 9.52
N LEU A 65 24.51 -9.16 8.48
CA LEU A 65 24.75 -9.72 7.16
C LEU A 65 25.99 -10.61 7.05
N LYS A 66 26.98 -10.45 7.93
CA LYS A 66 28.25 -11.19 7.86
C LYS A 66 28.02 -12.70 7.75
N GLY A 67 28.41 -13.28 6.63
CA GLY A 67 28.29 -14.72 6.36
C GLY A 67 26.85 -15.20 6.09
N ALA A 68 25.92 -14.31 5.76
CA ALA A 68 24.54 -14.67 5.44
C ALA A 68 24.44 -15.36 4.06
N ASP A 69 23.70 -16.46 4.01
CA ASP A 69 23.34 -17.18 2.79
C ASP A 69 22.01 -16.67 2.19
N ILE A 70 21.13 -16.15 3.05
CA ILE A 70 19.85 -15.53 2.67
C ILE A 70 19.71 -14.19 3.40
N VAL A 71 19.26 -13.18 2.69
CA VAL A 71 18.85 -11.87 3.23
C VAL A 71 17.37 -11.67 2.96
N LEU A 72 16.60 -11.42 4.01
CA LEU A 72 15.19 -11.09 3.94
C LEU A 72 14.98 -9.59 4.13
N CYS A 73 14.24 -8.98 3.21
CA CYS A 73 13.86 -7.57 3.26
C CYS A 73 12.40 -7.41 2.81
N VAL A 74 11.77 -6.32 3.22
CA VAL A 74 10.48 -5.89 2.69
C VAL A 74 10.71 -5.08 1.41
N ARG A 75 11.49 -4.00 1.48
CA ARG A 75 11.84 -3.18 0.31
C ARG A 75 13.26 -3.48 -0.17
N ARG A 76 13.51 -3.27 -1.48
CA ARG A 76 14.83 -3.45 -2.09
C ARG A 76 15.90 -2.65 -1.33
N PRO A 77 16.93 -3.29 -0.75
CA PRO A 77 18.09 -2.57 -0.22
C PRO A 77 18.98 -2.04 -1.35
N ALA A 78 19.72 -0.98 -1.10
CA ALA A 78 20.81 -0.58 -1.98
C ALA A 78 21.90 -1.67 -2.01
N ALA A 79 22.53 -1.88 -3.17
CA ALA A 79 23.59 -2.87 -3.33
C ALA A 79 24.76 -2.68 -2.34
N SER A 80 25.11 -1.43 -2.02
CA SER A 80 26.12 -1.09 -1.02
C SER A 80 25.75 -1.53 0.41
N GLY A 81 24.45 -1.71 0.68
CA GLY A 81 23.92 -2.20 1.95
C GLY A 81 24.05 -3.72 2.15
N LEU A 82 24.51 -4.46 1.14
CA LEU A 82 24.65 -5.92 1.17
C LEU A 82 26.09 -6.39 1.43
N ALA A 83 26.98 -5.50 1.87
CA ALA A 83 28.36 -5.87 2.18
C ALA A 83 28.41 -6.94 3.28
N GLY A 84 29.21 -8.00 3.04
CA GLY A 84 29.45 -9.07 4.01
C GLY A 84 28.59 -10.32 3.84
N VAL A 85 27.63 -10.33 2.91
CA VAL A 85 26.91 -11.57 2.52
C VAL A 85 27.85 -12.56 1.83
N ASN A 86 27.51 -13.85 1.87
CA ASN A 86 28.25 -14.85 1.12
C ASN A 86 28.08 -14.63 -0.40
N LYS A 87 29.07 -15.02 -1.18
CA LYS A 87 28.97 -14.97 -2.65
C LYS A 87 27.82 -15.86 -3.10
N GLY A 88 26.92 -15.34 -3.93
CA GLY A 88 25.73 -16.05 -4.38
C GLY A 88 24.60 -16.11 -3.34
N ALA A 89 24.66 -15.34 -2.26
CA ALA A 89 23.59 -15.24 -1.28
C ALA A 89 22.27 -14.82 -1.93
N LEU A 90 21.16 -15.39 -1.45
CA LEU A 90 19.81 -15.04 -1.89
C LEU A 90 19.37 -13.73 -1.24
N LEU A 91 18.90 -12.79 -2.04
CA LEU A 91 18.18 -11.60 -1.54
C LEU A 91 16.70 -11.80 -1.87
N ILE A 92 15.85 -11.96 -0.86
CA ILE A 92 14.42 -12.27 -1.05
C ILE A 92 13.58 -11.14 -0.46
N GLY A 93 12.75 -10.51 -1.31
CA GLY A 93 11.86 -9.44 -0.87
C GLY A 93 11.00 -8.86 -2.00
N ALA A 94 10.34 -7.71 -1.73
CA ALA A 94 9.70 -6.93 -2.78
C ALA A 94 10.75 -5.97 -3.39
N LEU A 95 11.26 -6.35 -4.57
CA LEU A 95 12.41 -5.72 -5.18
C LEU A 95 12.08 -4.62 -6.20
N ASP A 96 10.80 -4.45 -6.54
CA ASP A 96 10.26 -3.47 -7.48
C ASP A 96 11.15 -3.20 -8.72
N PRO A 97 11.29 -4.19 -9.64
CA PRO A 97 12.29 -4.09 -10.71
C PRO A 97 11.89 -3.14 -11.85
N TYR A 98 10.59 -2.94 -12.11
CA TYR A 98 10.13 -2.11 -13.22
C TYR A 98 10.40 -0.61 -12.98
N GLY A 99 11.15 0.02 -13.89
CA GLY A 99 11.59 1.42 -13.78
C GLY A 99 12.80 1.61 -12.86
N ASN A 100 13.42 0.51 -12.42
CA ASN A 100 14.55 0.49 -11.50
C ASN A 100 15.70 -0.40 -11.99
N GLU A 101 15.88 -0.50 -13.30
CA GLU A 101 16.79 -1.43 -13.96
C GLU A 101 18.25 -1.22 -13.51
N LYS A 102 18.64 0.03 -13.21
CA LYS A 102 19.97 0.37 -12.69
C LYS A 102 20.25 -0.27 -11.33
N ASP A 103 19.26 -0.28 -10.44
CA ASP A 103 19.39 -0.87 -9.11
C ASP A 103 19.45 -2.41 -9.21
N VAL A 104 18.66 -2.99 -10.12
CA VAL A 104 18.72 -4.43 -10.40
C VAL A 104 20.10 -4.83 -10.95
N ALA A 105 20.67 -4.05 -11.86
CA ALA A 105 22.03 -4.26 -12.35
C ALA A 105 23.08 -4.11 -11.23
N ALA A 106 22.90 -3.18 -10.30
CA ALA A 106 23.77 -3.03 -9.15
C ALA A 106 23.71 -4.24 -8.19
N LEU A 107 22.52 -4.83 -7.99
CA LEU A 107 22.37 -6.08 -7.25
C LEU A 107 23.09 -7.25 -7.93
N ALA A 108 22.99 -7.34 -9.26
CA ALA A 108 23.76 -8.33 -10.02
C ALA A 108 25.27 -8.14 -9.81
N GLY A 109 25.76 -6.90 -9.91
CA GLY A 109 27.17 -6.57 -9.66
C GLY A 109 27.65 -6.85 -8.23
N ALA A 110 26.75 -6.82 -7.24
CA ALA A 110 27.04 -7.22 -5.86
C ALA A 110 27.16 -8.75 -5.68
N GLY A 111 26.87 -9.55 -6.73
CA GLY A 111 27.02 -10.99 -6.71
C GLY A 111 25.95 -11.74 -5.91
N VAL A 112 24.81 -11.11 -5.65
CA VAL A 112 23.65 -11.73 -5.00
C VAL A 112 22.69 -12.34 -6.03
N ALA A 113 22.03 -13.42 -5.62
CA ALA A 113 20.91 -13.98 -6.36
C ALA A 113 19.61 -13.32 -5.88
N ALA A 114 19.19 -12.24 -6.54
CA ALA A 114 18.02 -11.46 -6.15
C ALA A 114 16.74 -12.15 -6.61
N VAL A 115 15.79 -12.34 -5.69
CA VAL A 115 14.50 -12.98 -5.90
C VAL A 115 13.39 -11.97 -5.63
N SER A 116 12.67 -11.60 -6.67
CA SER A 116 11.55 -10.65 -6.61
C SER A 116 10.27 -11.41 -6.34
N MET A 117 9.74 -11.26 -5.13
CA MET A 117 8.52 -11.95 -4.73
C MET A 117 7.27 -11.42 -5.46
N GLU A 118 7.36 -10.27 -6.13
CA GLU A 118 6.31 -9.74 -7.01
C GLU A 118 6.07 -10.58 -8.27
N PHE A 119 7.04 -11.41 -8.66
CA PHE A 119 6.94 -12.29 -9.82
C PHE A 119 6.50 -13.70 -9.47
N MET A 120 6.00 -13.91 -8.25
CA MET A 120 5.41 -15.17 -7.87
C MET A 120 4.29 -15.54 -8.85
N PRO A 121 4.38 -16.69 -9.55
CA PRO A 121 3.39 -17.06 -10.55
C PRO A 121 2.04 -17.34 -9.89
N ARG A 122 0.95 -16.99 -10.58
CA ARG A 122 -0.43 -17.17 -10.09
C ARG A 122 -0.92 -18.61 -10.33
N ILE A 123 -0.27 -19.56 -9.67
CA ILE A 123 -0.62 -20.99 -9.69
C ILE A 123 -1.01 -21.46 -8.28
N THR A 124 -1.82 -22.52 -8.19
CA THR A 124 -2.41 -22.97 -6.91
C THR A 124 -1.38 -23.17 -5.79
N ARG A 125 -0.24 -23.83 -6.09
CA ARG A 125 0.80 -24.08 -5.08
C ARG A 125 1.53 -22.83 -4.59
N ALA A 126 1.52 -21.75 -5.39
CA ALA A 126 2.23 -20.50 -5.11
C ALA A 126 1.37 -19.47 -4.37
N GLN A 127 0.06 -19.68 -4.23
CA GLN A 127 -0.86 -18.72 -3.60
C GLN A 127 -0.44 -18.35 -2.17
N VAL A 128 0.10 -19.31 -1.41
CA VAL A 128 0.59 -19.08 -0.03
C VAL A 128 1.87 -18.25 0.01
N MET A 129 2.55 -18.06 -1.13
CA MET A 129 3.80 -17.31 -1.28
C MET A 129 3.58 -15.93 -1.91
N ASP A 130 2.36 -15.64 -2.40
CA ASP A 130 2.04 -14.40 -3.10
C ASP A 130 1.95 -13.21 -2.12
N ILE A 131 3.02 -12.42 -2.08
CA ILE A 131 3.10 -11.20 -1.27
C ILE A 131 2.15 -10.11 -1.80
N LEU A 132 1.86 -10.07 -3.10
CA LEU A 132 1.01 -9.02 -3.66
C LEU A 132 -0.42 -9.21 -3.17
N SER A 133 -0.91 -10.44 -3.17
CA SER A 133 -2.25 -10.75 -2.66
C SER A 133 -2.37 -10.49 -1.16
N SER A 134 -1.40 -10.91 -0.34
CA SER A 134 -1.47 -10.70 1.11
C SER A 134 -1.43 -9.21 1.49
N GLN A 135 -0.57 -8.43 0.83
CA GLN A 135 -0.43 -7.01 1.07
C GLN A 135 -1.58 -6.19 0.46
N ALA A 136 -2.11 -6.58 -0.70
CA ALA A 136 -3.27 -5.93 -1.32
C ALA A 136 -4.53 -6.11 -0.47
N ASN A 137 -4.73 -7.30 0.12
CA ASN A 137 -5.85 -7.53 1.03
C ASN A 137 -5.83 -6.53 2.18
N LEU A 138 -4.71 -6.43 2.90
CA LEU A 138 -4.58 -5.48 4.01
C LEU A 138 -4.69 -4.02 3.57
N ALA A 139 -4.20 -3.66 2.38
CA ALA A 139 -4.36 -2.32 1.83
C ALA A 139 -5.83 -1.96 1.59
N GLY A 140 -6.63 -2.91 1.08
CA GLY A 140 -8.08 -2.72 0.90
C GLY A 140 -8.83 -2.53 2.21
N TYR A 141 -8.48 -3.29 3.26
CA TYR A 141 -9.01 -3.07 4.61
C TYR A 141 -8.63 -1.68 5.13
N GLN A 142 -7.34 -1.36 5.11
CA GLN A 142 -6.82 -0.12 5.66
C GLN A 142 -7.35 1.10 4.92
N ALA A 143 -7.57 1.02 3.60
CA ALA A 143 -8.19 2.09 2.81
C ALA A 143 -9.52 2.56 3.40
N VAL A 144 -10.37 1.60 3.80
CA VAL A 144 -11.67 1.91 4.40
C VAL A 144 -11.50 2.52 5.79
N ILE A 145 -10.53 2.06 6.58
CA ILE A 145 -10.24 2.62 7.91
C ILE A 145 -9.73 4.06 7.80
N GLU A 146 -8.81 4.33 6.88
CA GLU A 146 -8.31 5.69 6.64
C GLU A 146 -9.43 6.61 6.11
N ALA A 147 -10.28 6.10 5.21
CA ALA A 147 -11.44 6.85 4.75
C ALA A 147 -12.38 7.21 5.91
N ALA A 148 -12.72 6.24 6.74
CA ALA A 148 -13.60 6.43 7.90
C ALA A 148 -13.00 7.40 8.94
N ALA A 149 -11.67 7.40 9.10
CA ALA A 149 -10.98 8.27 10.06
C ALA A 149 -11.03 9.76 9.69
N VAL A 150 -11.11 10.09 8.39
CA VAL A 150 -11.18 11.48 7.91
C VAL A 150 -12.56 11.89 7.39
N PHE A 151 -13.53 10.98 7.42
CA PHE A 151 -14.89 11.21 6.97
C PHE A 151 -15.75 11.75 8.13
N ASP A 152 -16.41 12.89 7.91
CA ASP A 152 -17.08 13.65 8.97
C ASP A 152 -18.51 13.14 9.30
N ARG A 153 -18.90 11.97 8.77
CA ARG A 153 -20.20 11.34 9.01
C ARG A 153 -20.03 9.89 9.44
N ALA A 154 -21.04 9.35 10.11
CA ALA A 154 -21.10 7.92 10.39
C ALA A 154 -21.27 7.11 9.07
N MET A 155 -20.57 5.99 8.96
CA MET A 155 -20.75 5.03 7.85
C MET A 155 -22.06 4.24 7.91
N PRO A 156 -22.51 3.69 9.07
CA PRO A 156 -23.72 2.89 9.11
C PRO A 156 -24.98 3.75 9.16
N MET A 157 -26.12 3.12 8.85
CA MET A 157 -27.43 3.67 9.20
C MET A 157 -27.59 3.62 10.73
N MET A 158 -27.99 4.73 11.34
CA MET A 158 -28.28 4.79 12.77
C MET A 158 -29.65 5.42 13.00
N MET A 159 -30.53 4.72 13.71
CA MET A 159 -31.79 5.27 14.20
C MET A 159 -31.56 5.85 15.59
N THR A 160 -31.76 7.15 15.74
CA THR A 160 -31.58 7.87 17.00
C THR A 160 -32.87 8.57 17.40
N ALA A 161 -32.96 9.01 18.66
CA ALA A 161 -34.10 9.82 19.12
C ALA A 161 -34.24 11.14 18.34
N ALA A 162 -33.13 11.68 17.80
CA ALA A 162 -33.12 12.91 16.99
C ALA A 162 -33.40 12.67 15.50
N GLY A 163 -33.62 11.42 15.08
CA GLY A 163 -33.87 11.03 13.69
C GLY A 163 -32.89 10.00 13.15
N THR A 164 -32.98 9.74 11.86
CA THR A 164 -32.19 8.69 11.18
C THR A 164 -30.96 9.27 10.48
N VAL A 165 -29.78 8.77 10.83
CA VAL A 165 -28.54 9.01 10.09
C VAL A 165 -28.51 8.06 8.90
N ARG A 166 -28.40 8.62 7.69
CA ARG A 166 -28.31 7.83 6.45
C ARG A 166 -26.93 7.18 6.33
N PRO A 167 -26.85 5.92 5.86
CA PRO A 167 -25.58 5.25 5.65
C PRO A 167 -24.74 5.98 4.60
N ALA A 168 -23.42 5.89 4.73
CA ALA A 168 -22.48 6.36 3.72
C ALA A 168 -22.60 5.50 2.45
N LYS A 169 -22.39 6.11 1.30
CA LYS A 169 -22.27 5.43 0.02
C LYS A 169 -20.81 5.31 -0.38
N ALA A 170 -20.33 4.08 -0.47
CA ALA A 170 -18.96 3.78 -0.88
C ALA A 170 -18.94 3.19 -2.29
N PHE A 171 -18.02 3.68 -3.12
CA PHE A 171 -17.82 3.18 -4.48
C PHE A 171 -16.38 2.70 -4.66
N VAL A 172 -16.22 1.44 -5.04
CA VAL A 172 -14.91 0.81 -5.21
C VAL A 172 -14.62 0.61 -6.71
N MET A 173 -13.53 1.20 -7.19
CA MET A 173 -13.09 1.13 -8.58
C MET A 173 -11.92 0.16 -8.72
N GLY A 174 -12.23 -1.02 -9.26
CA GLY A 174 -11.38 -2.21 -9.28
C GLY A 174 -11.80 -3.20 -8.20
N ALA A 175 -12.14 -4.42 -8.60
CA ALA A 175 -12.53 -5.53 -7.72
C ALA A 175 -11.48 -6.65 -7.78
N GLY A 176 -10.21 -6.27 -7.74
CA GLY A 176 -9.10 -7.17 -7.40
C GLY A 176 -9.08 -7.47 -5.89
N VAL A 177 -7.99 -8.07 -5.40
CA VAL A 177 -7.86 -8.46 -3.97
C VAL A 177 -8.08 -7.28 -3.01
N ALA A 178 -7.46 -6.12 -3.28
CA ALA A 178 -7.66 -4.91 -2.48
C ALA A 178 -9.11 -4.40 -2.57
N GLY A 179 -9.68 -4.35 -3.76
CA GLY A 179 -11.05 -3.90 -3.99
C GLY A 179 -12.08 -4.76 -3.26
N LEU A 180 -12.00 -6.08 -3.39
CA LEU A 180 -12.89 -7.02 -2.68
C LEU A 180 -12.78 -6.87 -1.16
N GLN A 181 -11.57 -6.68 -0.63
CA GLN A 181 -11.39 -6.45 0.81
C GLN A 181 -11.95 -5.09 1.25
N ALA A 182 -11.83 -4.05 0.41
CA ALA A 182 -12.45 -2.75 0.66
C ALA A 182 -13.99 -2.85 0.66
N ILE A 183 -14.57 -3.58 -0.30
CA ILE A 183 -16.02 -3.85 -0.34
C ILE A 183 -16.46 -4.55 0.95
N ALA A 184 -15.81 -5.65 1.32
CA ALA A 184 -16.15 -6.40 2.52
C ALA A 184 -16.04 -5.53 3.79
N THR A 185 -15.00 -4.70 3.89
CA THR A 185 -14.78 -3.84 5.06
C THR A 185 -15.79 -2.69 5.13
N ALA A 186 -16.08 -2.01 4.01
CA ALA A 186 -17.09 -0.95 3.97
C ALA A 186 -18.49 -1.49 4.27
N LYS A 187 -18.82 -2.70 3.79
CA LYS A 187 -20.06 -3.41 4.14
C LYS A 187 -20.14 -3.73 5.63
N ARG A 188 -19.04 -4.19 6.24
CA ARG A 188 -18.97 -4.43 7.70
C ARG A 188 -19.18 -3.16 8.53
N LEU A 189 -18.75 -2.01 8.02
CA LEU A 189 -19.01 -0.71 8.63
C LEU A 189 -20.42 -0.13 8.32
N GLY A 190 -21.26 -0.88 7.60
CA GLY A 190 -22.66 -0.52 7.34
C GLY A 190 -22.88 0.46 6.18
N ALA A 191 -21.86 0.70 5.35
CA ALA A 191 -22.02 1.49 4.14
C ALA A 191 -22.84 0.77 3.07
N VAL A 192 -23.51 1.54 2.23
CA VAL A 192 -24.07 1.07 0.96
C VAL A 192 -22.93 1.04 -0.05
N VAL A 193 -22.54 -0.16 -0.48
CA VAL A 193 -21.37 -0.33 -1.34
C VAL A 193 -21.77 -0.64 -2.77
N SER A 194 -21.11 0.03 -3.70
CA SER A 194 -21.13 -0.28 -5.12
C SER A 194 -19.70 -0.46 -5.62
N ALA A 195 -19.52 -1.20 -6.72
CA ALA A 195 -18.20 -1.40 -7.29
C ALA A 195 -18.24 -1.54 -8.81
N THR A 196 -17.13 -1.22 -9.45
CA THR A 196 -16.92 -1.43 -10.89
C THR A 196 -15.60 -2.16 -11.10
N ASP A 197 -15.56 -3.06 -12.07
CA ASP A 197 -14.36 -3.72 -12.58
C ASP A 197 -14.60 -3.98 -14.06
N VAL A 198 -13.53 -4.08 -14.83
CA VAL A 198 -13.62 -4.39 -16.26
C VAL A 198 -13.80 -5.89 -16.50
N ARG A 199 -13.58 -6.75 -15.51
CA ARG A 199 -13.73 -8.21 -15.61
C ARG A 199 -15.16 -8.65 -15.26
N PRO A 200 -15.82 -9.46 -16.10
CA PRO A 200 -17.14 -10.03 -15.79
C PRO A 200 -17.17 -10.86 -14.52
N ALA A 201 -16.14 -11.67 -14.27
CA ALA A 201 -16.05 -12.53 -13.09
C ALA A 201 -16.11 -11.74 -11.77
N ALA A 202 -15.74 -10.46 -11.79
CA ALA A 202 -15.83 -9.60 -10.61
C ALA A 202 -17.29 -9.31 -10.22
N LYS A 203 -18.26 -9.37 -11.14
CA LYS A 203 -19.67 -9.07 -10.85
C LYS A 203 -20.21 -9.98 -9.74
N GLU A 204 -20.08 -11.29 -9.93
CA GLU A 204 -20.56 -12.29 -8.97
C GLU A 204 -19.83 -12.15 -7.61
N GLN A 205 -18.52 -11.85 -7.64
CA GLN A 205 -17.74 -11.63 -6.43
C GLN A 205 -18.22 -10.40 -5.65
N VAL A 206 -18.49 -9.28 -6.34
CA VAL A 206 -19.02 -8.06 -5.74
C VAL A 206 -20.41 -8.29 -5.14
N GLU A 207 -21.28 -8.98 -5.88
CA GLU A 207 -22.65 -9.28 -5.43
C GLU A 207 -22.65 -10.25 -4.23
N SER A 208 -21.75 -11.24 -4.20
CA SER A 208 -21.60 -12.17 -3.07
C SER A 208 -21.19 -11.47 -1.76
N LEU A 209 -20.47 -10.35 -1.85
CA LEU A 209 -20.12 -9.50 -0.72
C LEU A 209 -21.22 -8.48 -0.37
N GLY A 210 -22.34 -8.49 -1.10
CA GLY A 210 -23.49 -7.60 -0.91
C GLY A 210 -23.28 -6.18 -1.45
N GLY A 211 -22.34 -6.02 -2.39
CA GLY A 211 -22.16 -4.78 -3.16
C GLY A 211 -23.02 -4.78 -4.43
N LYS A 212 -23.28 -3.59 -4.97
CA LYS A 212 -23.92 -3.43 -6.29
C LYS A 212 -22.85 -3.27 -7.38
N PHE A 213 -22.86 -4.14 -8.39
CA PHE A 213 -21.96 -4.01 -9.53
C PHE A 213 -22.44 -2.90 -10.50
N ILE A 214 -21.51 -2.08 -10.98
CA ILE A 214 -21.73 -0.94 -11.87
C ILE A 214 -20.85 -1.12 -13.11
N ALA A 215 -21.44 -1.46 -14.25
CA ALA A 215 -20.75 -1.58 -15.53
C ALA A 215 -21.70 -1.35 -16.70
N VAL A 216 -21.13 -1.03 -17.86
CA VAL A 216 -21.81 -1.15 -19.14
C VAL A 216 -21.75 -2.63 -19.56
N GLU A 217 -22.89 -3.31 -19.56
CA GLU A 217 -23.00 -4.75 -19.84
C GLU A 217 -23.20 -5.03 -21.34
N ASP A 218 -22.21 -4.66 -22.16
CA ASP A 218 -22.18 -4.95 -23.61
C ASP A 218 -21.39 -6.25 -23.90
N ASP A 219 -21.48 -6.81 -25.12
CA ASP A 219 -20.77 -8.06 -25.47
C ASP A 219 -19.24 -7.97 -25.36
N GLU A 220 -18.67 -6.77 -25.46
CA GLU A 220 -17.25 -6.49 -25.25
C GLU A 220 -16.82 -6.72 -23.79
N PHE A 221 -17.71 -6.43 -22.83
CA PHE A 221 -17.45 -6.68 -21.40
C PHE A 221 -17.20 -8.17 -21.14
N LYS A 222 -17.96 -9.06 -21.78
CA LYS A 222 -17.84 -10.52 -21.62
C LYS A 222 -16.47 -11.08 -22.01
N GLN A 223 -15.65 -10.34 -22.77
CA GLN A 223 -14.35 -10.79 -23.29
C GLN A 223 -13.14 -10.07 -22.65
N ALA A 224 -13.39 -9.26 -21.62
CA ALA A 224 -12.45 -8.32 -21.04
C ALA A 224 -11.37 -8.93 -20.14
N GLU A 225 -11.44 -10.24 -19.87
CA GLU A 225 -10.48 -10.96 -19.03
C GLU A 225 -9.40 -11.67 -19.88
N THR A 226 -8.15 -11.62 -19.41
CA THR A 226 -7.03 -12.42 -19.96
C THR A 226 -6.97 -13.80 -19.29
N ALA A 227 -6.25 -14.74 -19.90
CA ALA A 227 -6.03 -16.07 -19.30
C ALA A 227 -5.39 -16.03 -17.89
N GLY A 228 -4.69 -14.95 -17.53
CA GLY A 228 -4.09 -14.74 -16.20
C GLY A 228 -4.98 -14.00 -15.20
N GLY A 229 -6.25 -13.77 -15.51
CA GLY A 229 -7.21 -13.06 -14.65
C GLY A 229 -7.00 -11.54 -14.57
N TYR A 230 -6.16 -10.98 -15.45
CA TYR A 230 -5.95 -9.54 -15.61
C TYR A 230 -6.91 -8.95 -16.65
N ALA A 231 -7.16 -7.65 -16.53
CA ALA A 231 -7.93 -6.86 -17.48
C ALA A 231 -7.23 -6.69 -18.85
N LYS A 232 -7.98 -6.78 -19.95
CA LYS A 232 -7.57 -6.29 -21.28
C LYS A 232 -7.91 -4.80 -21.44
N GLN A 233 -7.22 -4.14 -22.37
CA GLN A 233 -7.58 -2.77 -22.77
C GLN A 233 -8.83 -2.82 -23.67
N MET A 234 -9.88 -2.10 -23.28
CA MET A 234 -11.17 -2.05 -23.98
C MET A 234 -11.17 -1.03 -25.14
N SER A 235 -12.17 -1.08 -26.02
CA SER A 235 -12.38 -0.09 -27.09
C SER A 235 -12.59 1.33 -26.54
N ALA A 236 -12.30 2.34 -27.37
CA ALA A 236 -12.50 3.75 -27.00
C ALA A 236 -13.98 4.07 -26.73
N GLU A 237 -14.90 3.44 -27.47
CA GLU A 237 -16.34 3.62 -27.30
C GLU A 237 -16.82 3.06 -25.95
N TYR A 238 -16.37 1.86 -25.59
CA TYR A 238 -16.67 1.29 -24.27
C TYR A 238 -16.10 2.14 -23.14
N GLN A 239 -14.85 2.60 -23.28
CA GLN A 239 -14.23 3.49 -22.30
C GLN A 239 -15.02 4.79 -22.12
N ALA A 240 -15.54 5.39 -23.20
CA ALA A 240 -16.35 6.60 -23.13
C ALA A 240 -17.68 6.36 -22.40
N LYS A 241 -18.42 5.29 -22.73
CA LYS A 241 -19.66 4.94 -22.03
C LYS A 241 -19.42 4.64 -20.55
N GLN A 242 -18.37 3.90 -20.24
CA GLN A 242 -18.00 3.57 -18.87
C GLN A 242 -17.57 4.82 -18.08
N ALA A 243 -16.85 5.74 -18.71
CA ALA A 243 -16.47 7.02 -18.09
C ALA A 243 -17.70 7.88 -17.78
N GLU A 244 -18.68 7.95 -18.68
CA GLU A 244 -19.94 8.66 -18.44
C GLU A 244 -20.74 8.05 -17.29
N LEU A 245 -20.92 6.73 -17.29
CA LEU A 245 -21.58 6.01 -16.18
C LEU A 245 -20.87 6.27 -14.85
N THR A 246 -19.54 6.25 -14.86
CA THR A 246 -18.70 6.51 -13.69
C THR A 246 -18.86 7.94 -13.19
N ALA A 247 -18.83 8.94 -14.08
CA ALA A 247 -19.01 10.35 -13.72
C ALA A 247 -20.37 10.58 -13.03
N GLN A 248 -21.45 10.04 -13.61
CA GLN A 248 -22.80 10.17 -13.06
C GLN A 248 -22.96 9.46 -11.71
N HIS A 249 -22.23 8.36 -11.50
CA HIS A 249 -22.28 7.59 -10.27
C HIS A 249 -21.46 8.23 -9.15
N ILE A 250 -20.23 8.70 -9.44
CA ILE A 250 -19.30 9.32 -8.48
C ILE A 250 -19.92 10.53 -7.78
N ALA A 251 -20.65 11.38 -8.50
CA ALA A 251 -21.30 12.57 -7.94
C ALA A 251 -22.28 12.26 -6.77
N LYS A 252 -22.73 11.00 -6.64
CA LYS A 252 -23.67 10.55 -5.61
C LYS A 252 -22.99 9.79 -4.47
N GLN A 253 -21.67 9.65 -4.47
CA GLN A 253 -20.90 8.85 -3.51
C GLN A 253 -20.28 9.74 -2.43
N ASP A 254 -20.22 9.19 -1.21
CA ASP A 254 -19.55 9.83 -0.09
C ASP A 254 -18.07 9.41 -0.02
N ILE A 255 -17.78 8.14 -0.32
CA ILE A 255 -16.43 7.56 -0.28
C ILE A 255 -16.13 6.87 -1.61
N VAL A 256 -14.96 7.13 -2.20
CA VAL A 256 -14.47 6.42 -3.39
C VAL A 256 -13.12 5.78 -3.09
N ILE A 257 -12.93 4.51 -3.47
CA ILE A 257 -11.66 3.80 -3.30
C ILE A 257 -11.21 3.29 -4.66
N THR A 258 -10.04 3.71 -5.14
CA THR A 258 -9.50 3.29 -6.43
C THR A 258 -8.34 2.31 -6.23
N THR A 259 -8.36 1.19 -6.95
CA THR A 259 -7.37 0.11 -6.80
C THR A 259 -6.83 -0.39 -8.15
N ALA A 260 -7.04 0.37 -9.22
CA ALA A 260 -6.69 -0.08 -10.56
C ALA A 260 -5.19 0.11 -10.80
N LEU A 261 -4.46 -1.00 -10.87
CA LEU A 261 -3.03 -0.99 -11.13
C LEU A 261 -2.63 -2.14 -12.06
N ILE A 262 -1.76 -1.82 -13.02
CA ILE A 262 -1.15 -2.80 -13.93
C ILE A 262 0.35 -2.82 -13.62
N PRO A 263 0.93 -3.98 -13.28
CA PRO A 263 2.36 -4.10 -13.02
C PRO A 263 3.21 -3.53 -14.17
N GLY A 264 4.24 -2.74 -13.82
CA GLY A 264 5.16 -2.14 -14.78
C GLY A 264 4.60 -1.01 -15.64
N ARG A 265 3.36 -0.56 -15.40
CA ARG A 265 2.74 0.58 -16.12
C ARG A 265 2.30 1.67 -15.14
N PRO A 266 2.22 2.93 -15.61
CA PRO A 266 1.56 3.99 -14.85
C PRO A 266 0.11 3.61 -14.52
N ALA A 267 -0.38 4.09 -13.37
CA ALA A 267 -1.78 3.92 -13.00
C ALA A 267 -2.70 4.59 -14.05
N PRO A 268 -3.78 3.94 -14.49
CA PRO A 268 -4.75 4.55 -15.39
C PRO A 268 -5.47 5.70 -14.66
N ARG A 269 -5.66 6.83 -15.35
CA ARG A 269 -6.48 7.93 -14.84
C ARG A 269 -7.96 7.57 -14.98
N LEU A 270 -8.62 7.36 -13.85
CA LEU A 270 -10.03 6.96 -13.79
C LEU A 270 -10.94 8.07 -13.29
N ILE A 271 -10.42 8.96 -12.45
CA ILE A 271 -11.17 10.07 -11.86
C ILE A 271 -10.51 11.38 -12.27
N THR A 272 -11.21 12.17 -13.09
CA THR A 272 -10.76 13.50 -13.51
C THR A 272 -11.04 14.55 -12.42
N ARG A 273 -10.41 15.72 -12.53
CA ARG A 273 -10.72 16.87 -11.66
C ARG A 273 -12.22 17.17 -11.61
N GLU A 274 -12.90 17.19 -12.74
CA GLU A 274 -14.33 17.52 -12.82
C GLU A 274 -15.19 16.50 -12.07
N MET A 275 -14.81 15.22 -12.10
CA MET A 275 -15.49 14.19 -11.31
C MET A 275 -15.32 14.44 -9.81
N VAL A 276 -14.12 14.81 -9.35
CA VAL A 276 -13.89 15.18 -7.94
C VAL A 276 -14.74 16.39 -7.55
N GLU A 277 -14.75 17.43 -8.39
CA GLU A 277 -15.51 18.67 -8.13
C GLU A 277 -17.04 18.46 -8.17
N SER A 278 -17.51 17.38 -8.79
CA SER A 278 -18.93 17.00 -8.78
C SER A 278 -19.38 16.31 -7.49
N MET A 279 -18.44 15.87 -6.65
CA MET A 279 -18.75 15.23 -5.38
C MET A 279 -19.22 16.24 -4.33
N ALA A 280 -19.96 15.76 -3.33
CA ALA A 280 -20.35 16.59 -2.20
C ALA A 280 -19.13 16.98 -1.35
N ALA A 281 -19.14 18.19 -0.80
CA ALA A 281 -18.16 18.59 0.21
C ALA A 281 -18.23 17.64 1.43
N GLY A 282 -17.08 17.26 1.96
CA GLY A 282 -16.91 16.23 2.98
C GLY A 282 -16.74 14.81 2.42
N SER A 283 -16.84 14.60 1.10
CA SER A 283 -16.51 13.31 0.49
C SER A 283 -15.03 12.98 0.60
N VAL A 284 -14.72 11.69 0.53
CA VAL A 284 -13.35 11.16 0.65
C VAL A 284 -13.02 10.25 -0.52
N ILE A 285 -11.82 10.40 -1.09
CA ILE A 285 -11.26 9.50 -2.08
C ILE A 285 -9.99 8.87 -1.50
N VAL A 286 -9.84 7.55 -1.63
CA VAL A 286 -8.60 6.84 -1.29
C VAL A 286 -8.02 6.22 -2.55
N ASP A 287 -6.85 6.72 -2.94
CA ASP A 287 -6.17 6.28 -4.15
C ASP A 287 -5.04 5.30 -3.82
N LEU A 288 -5.34 3.99 -3.89
CA LEU A 288 -4.34 2.94 -3.62
C LEU A 288 -3.28 2.81 -4.73
N ALA A 289 -3.47 3.50 -5.86
CA ALA A 289 -2.51 3.50 -6.96
C ALA A 289 -1.54 4.70 -6.92
N ALA A 290 -1.52 5.47 -5.82
CA ALA A 290 -0.72 6.69 -5.67
C ALA A 290 0.79 6.48 -5.92
N GLU A 291 1.35 5.32 -5.54
CA GLU A 291 2.77 4.99 -5.80
C GLU A 291 3.13 4.99 -7.30
N ARG A 292 2.15 4.80 -8.19
CA ARG A 292 2.34 4.71 -9.65
C ARG A 292 1.66 5.84 -10.41
N GLY A 293 1.48 6.98 -9.75
CA GLY A 293 0.90 8.20 -10.32
C GLY A 293 -0.56 8.46 -9.91
N GLY A 294 -1.26 7.45 -9.38
CA GLY A 294 -2.63 7.57 -8.90
C GLY A 294 -3.70 7.42 -9.98
N ASN A 295 -4.85 6.86 -9.60
CA ASN A 295 -6.03 6.82 -10.45
C ASN A 295 -6.79 8.15 -10.50
N VAL A 296 -6.54 9.05 -9.55
CA VAL A 296 -7.19 10.38 -9.46
C VAL A 296 -6.22 11.44 -9.93
N GLU A 297 -6.66 12.33 -10.81
CA GLU A 297 -5.83 13.40 -11.38
C GLU A 297 -5.19 14.31 -10.31
N LEU A 298 -5.91 14.54 -9.21
CA LEU A 298 -5.51 15.43 -8.11
C LEU A 298 -4.69 14.72 -7.02
N THR A 299 -4.42 13.42 -7.15
CA THR A 299 -3.64 12.67 -6.16
C THR A 299 -2.22 13.22 -6.06
N GLN A 300 -1.80 13.52 -4.82
CA GLN A 300 -0.40 13.79 -4.49
C GLN A 300 0.15 12.63 -3.66
N PRO A 301 1.14 11.86 -4.18
CA PRO A 301 1.70 10.73 -3.47
C PRO A 301 2.22 11.10 -2.08
N GLY A 302 1.87 10.29 -1.09
CA GLY A 302 2.25 10.43 0.32
C GLY A 302 1.41 11.45 1.12
N ARG A 303 0.41 12.10 0.52
CA ARG A 303 -0.33 13.20 1.16
C ARG A 303 -1.84 12.99 1.17
N ILE A 304 -2.51 13.73 2.06
CA ILE A 304 -3.94 13.99 1.98
C ILE A 304 -4.12 15.39 1.38
N VAL A 305 -4.79 15.47 0.23
CA VAL A 305 -5.12 16.73 -0.45
C VAL A 305 -6.56 17.09 -0.11
N ASP A 306 -6.85 18.35 0.18
CA ASP A 306 -8.21 18.86 0.25
C ASP A 306 -8.47 19.71 -1.00
N HIS A 307 -9.45 19.31 -1.81
CA HIS A 307 -9.84 20.02 -3.03
C HIS A 307 -11.34 20.26 -3.01
N ASN A 308 -11.76 21.53 -2.91
CA ASN A 308 -13.17 21.94 -2.82
C ASN A 308 -13.96 21.19 -1.73
N GLY A 309 -13.32 20.86 -0.60
CA GLY A 309 -13.92 20.12 0.49
C GLY A 309 -13.95 18.60 0.31
N VAL A 310 -13.39 18.06 -0.78
CA VAL A 310 -13.17 16.63 -0.97
C VAL A 310 -11.76 16.26 -0.55
N LYS A 311 -11.62 15.28 0.35
CA LYS A 311 -10.31 14.82 0.83
C LYS A 311 -9.82 13.66 -0.02
N ILE A 312 -8.60 13.75 -0.54
CA ILE A 312 -7.98 12.75 -1.42
C ILE A 312 -6.75 12.18 -0.70
N ILE A 313 -6.85 10.94 -0.24
CA ILE A 313 -5.79 10.22 0.44
C ILE A 313 -4.94 9.48 -0.62
N GLY A 314 -3.69 9.90 -0.77
CA GLY A 314 -2.72 9.32 -1.70
C GLY A 314 -1.55 8.64 -1.02
N PHE A 315 -1.75 7.93 0.10
CA PHE A 315 -0.66 7.26 0.80
C PHE A 315 0.04 6.21 -0.08
N THR A 316 1.36 6.20 -0.02
CA THR A 316 2.18 5.29 -0.82
C THR A 316 2.37 3.93 -0.12
N ASN A 317 2.68 3.92 1.18
CA ASN A 317 2.78 2.69 1.97
C ASN A 317 1.54 2.45 2.86
N VAL A 318 0.42 2.05 2.26
CA VAL A 318 -0.82 1.79 3.03
C VAL A 318 -0.66 0.61 3.99
N GLN A 319 0.09 -0.42 3.60
CA GLN A 319 0.34 -1.60 4.44
C GLN A 319 1.21 -1.27 5.65
N GLY A 320 2.10 -0.27 5.53
CA GLY A 320 2.86 0.29 6.65
C GLY A 320 1.99 0.98 7.72
N ARG A 321 0.70 1.18 7.47
CA ARG A 321 -0.24 1.72 8.47
C ARG A 321 -0.91 0.62 9.31
N ILE A 322 -0.71 -0.64 8.94
CA ILE A 322 -1.09 -1.83 9.70
C ILE A 322 0.10 -2.81 9.84
N PRO A 323 1.26 -2.33 10.35
CA PRO A 323 2.54 -3.00 10.18
C PRO A 323 2.61 -4.37 10.86
N THR A 324 2.02 -4.53 12.04
CA THR A 324 2.05 -5.82 12.76
C THR A 324 1.42 -6.95 11.95
N THR A 325 0.21 -6.75 11.41
CA THR A 325 -0.46 -7.78 10.59
C THR A 325 0.20 -7.91 9.23
N ALA A 326 0.66 -6.81 8.63
CA ALA A 326 1.34 -6.83 7.35
C ALA A 326 2.65 -7.61 7.39
N SER A 327 3.48 -7.41 8.42
CA SER A 327 4.72 -8.16 8.66
C SER A 327 4.46 -9.64 8.91
N GLN A 328 3.41 -9.99 9.65
CA GLN A 328 3.04 -11.39 9.90
C GLN A 328 2.71 -12.13 8.61
N LEU A 329 1.83 -11.56 7.76
CA LEU A 329 1.47 -12.21 6.50
C LEU A 329 2.66 -12.24 5.53
N TYR A 330 3.40 -11.13 5.43
CA TYR A 330 4.56 -11.03 4.57
C TYR A 330 5.65 -12.05 4.94
N ALA A 331 6.00 -12.15 6.22
CA ALA A 331 6.98 -13.11 6.71
C ALA A 331 6.54 -14.57 6.46
N ARG A 332 5.23 -14.88 6.56
CA ARG A 332 4.71 -16.22 6.23
C ARG A 332 4.79 -16.52 4.73
N ASN A 333 4.58 -15.52 3.87
CA ASN A 333 4.79 -15.70 2.42
C ASN A 333 6.25 -16.02 2.11
N LEU A 334 7.19 -15.27 2.71
CA LEU A 334 8.63 -15.52 2.54
C LEU A 334 9.03 -16.90 3.06
N LEU A 335 8.55 -17.27 4.26
CA LEU A 335 8.80 -18.60 4.84
C LEU A 335 8.31 -19.71 3.89
N ALA A 336 7.09 -19.60 3.37
CA ALA A 336 6.52 -20.61 2.48
C ALA A 336 7.37 -20.80 1.21
N PHE A 337 7.93 -19.71 0.67
CA PHE A 337 8.86 -19.79 -0.46
C PHE A 337 10.21 -20.39 -0.05
N ILE A 338 10.82 -19.93 1.06
CA ILE A 338 12.11 -20.44 1.56
C ILE A 338 12.04 -21.94 1.86
N GLU A 339 10.90 -22.44 2.36
CA GLU A 339 10.69 -23.87 2.59
C GLU A 339 10.87 -24.72 1.32
N THR A 340 10.62 -24.16 0.13
CA THR A 340 10.85 -24.85 -1.15
C THR A 340 12.31 -24.89 -1.58
N LEU A 341 13.16 -24.05 -0.96
CA LEU A 341 14.58 -23.92 -1.29
C LEU A 341 15.49 -24.72 -0.34
N ILE A 342 14.92 -25.39 0.65
CA ILE A 342 15.65 -26.11 1.70
C ILE A 342 15.37 -27.61 1.60
N ASP A 343 16.43 -28.41 1.58
CA ASP A 343 16.31 -29.84 1.83
C ASP A 343 16.05 -30.07 3.32
N LYS A 344 14.85 -30.55 3.65
CA LYS A 344 14.40 -30.75 5.04
C LYS A 344 15.18 -31.85 5.77
N LYS A 345 15.81 -32.79 5.07
CA LYS A 345 16.62 -33.86 5.65
C LYS A 345 18.04 -33.35 5.93
N GLU A 346 18.67 -32.73 4.94
CA GLU A 346 20.04 -32.23 5.03
C GLU A 346 20.14 -30.89 5.76
N LYS A 347 19.02 -30.19 5.94
CA LYS A 347 18.94 -28.85 6.54
C LYS A 347 19.88 -27.84 5.88
N LYS A 348 19.96 -27.93 4.55
CA LYS A 348 20.83 -27.12 3.68
C LYS A 348 20.03 -26.51 2.54
N LEU A 349 20.53 -25.41 2.00
CA LEU A 349 20.01 -24.84 0.76
C LEU A 349 20.19 -25.84 -0.38
N ALA A 350 19.09 -26.15 -1.06
CA ALA A 350 19.03 -27.07 -2.18
C ALA A 350 18.12 -26.45 -3.26
N ILE A 351 18.59 -25.35 -3.84
CA ILE A 351 17.82 -24.57 -4.81
C ILE A 351 17.68 -25.36 -6.10
N ASN A 352 16.46 -25.76 -6.43
CA ASN A 352 16.15 -26.28 -7.75
C ASN A 352 15.94 -25.11 -8.73
N TRP A 353 17.00 -24.75 -9.46
CA TRP A 353 16.95 -23.69 -10.46
C TRP A 353 16.04 -24.01 -11.66
N ASP A 354 15.61 -25.27 -11.80
CA ASP A 354 14.66 -25.67 -12.83
C ASP A 354 13.20 -25.56 -12.42
N ASP A 355 12.92 -25.36 -11.12
CA ASP A 355 11.55 -25.16 -10.62
C ASP A 355 10.93 -23.87 -11.18
N GLU A 356 9.66 -23.94 -11.55
CA GLU A 356 8.94 -22.83 -12.18
C GLU A 356 8.84 -21.59 -11.28
N LEU A 357 8.75 -21.75 -9.95
CA LEU A 357 8.68 -20.64 -9.00
C LEU A 357 10.01 -19.90 -8.97
N VAL A 358 11.12 -20.64 -8.95
CA VAL A 358 12.47 -20.09 -8.97
C VAL A 358 12.74 -19.39 -10.30
N LYS A 359 12.44 -20.05 -11.42
CA LYS A 359 12.59 -19.45 -12.77
C LYS A 359 11.81 -18.16 -12.94
N ALA A 360 10.59 -18.09 -12.38
CA ALA A 360 9.75 -16.91 -12.48
C ALA A 360 10.23 -15.75 -11.60
N THR A 361 10.83 -16.03 -10.44
CA THR A 361 11.10 -15.00 -9.42
C THR A 361 12.53 -14.48 -9.40
N VAL A 362 13.50 -15.25 -9.91
CA VAL A 362 14.93 -14.85 -9.88
C VAL A 362 15.20 -13.73 -10.88
N LEU A 363 15.63 -12.57 -10.36
CA LEU A 363 16.06 -11.39 -11.12
C LEU A 363 17.51 -11.49 -11.56
N THR A 364 18.40 -11.78 -10.61
CA THR A 364 19.85 -11.78 -10.81
C THR A 364 20.44 -13.10 -10.33
N ARG A 365 21.52 -13.54 -10.96
CA ARG A 365 22.31 -14.70 -10.54
C ARG A 365 23.71 -14.62 -11.14
N ASP A 366 24.71 -15.10 -10.41
CA ASP A 366 26.10 -15.25 -10.91
C ASP A 366 26.71 -13.97 -11.50
N GLY A 367 26.34 -12.80 -10.97
CA GLY A 367 26.84 -11.50 -11.46
C GLY A 367 26.03 -10.89 -12.60
N ALA A 368 24.97 -11.55 -13.08
CA ALA A 368 24.18 -11.12 -14.23
C ALA A 368 22.69 -10.98 -13.92
N VAL A 369 21.99 -10.16 -14.71
CA VAL A 369 20.52 -10.13 -14.74
C VAL A 369 20.04 -11.30 -15.58
N VAL A 370 19.26 -12.20 -15.01
CA VAL A 370 18.82 -13.45 -15.65
C VAL A 370 17.34 -13.46 -15.99
N HIS A 371 16.54 -12.55 -15.43
CA HIS A 371 15.09 -12.53 -15.69
C HIS A 371 14.79 -12.06 -17.12
N PRO A 372 13.99 -12.81 -17.93
CA PRO A 372 13.75 -12.50 -19.35
C PRO A 372 13.29 -11.06 -19.62
N ASN A 373 12.43 -10.52 -18.75
CA ASN A 373 11.90 -9.15 -18.90
C ASN A 373 12.98 -8.04 -18.73
N PHE A 374 14.15 -8.35 -18.18
CA PHE A 374 15.19 -7.37 -17.85
C PHE A 374 16.54 -7.65 -18.53
N GLN A 375 16.69 -8.78 -19.24
CA GLN A 375 17.93 -9.10 -19.97
C GLN A 375 18.25 -8.07 -21.07
N ALA A 376 17.24 -7.54 -21.75
CA ALA A 376 17.43 -6.53 -22.81
C ALA A 376 17.89 -5.16 -22.28
N ALA A 377 17.64 -4.86 -21.01
CA ALA A 377 18.05 -3.61 -20.35
C ALA A 377 19.44 -3.72 -19.70
N ALA A 378 20.01 -4.92 -19.61
CA ALA A 378 21.28 -5.22 -18.95
C ALA A 378 22.47 -5.34 -19.91
N ALA A 379 22.29 -5.12 -21.21
CA ALA A 379 23.41 -4.98 -22.12
C ALA A 379 24.14 -3.66 -21.81
N PRO A 380 25.40 -3.68 -21.36
CA PRO A 380 26.19 -2.45 -21.30
C PRO A 380 26.27 -1.89 -22.72
N GLU A 381 25.96 -0.61 -22.90
CA GLU A 381 26.38 0.11 -24.09
C GLU A 381 27.89 -0.08 -24.23
N ALA A 382 28.29 -0.91 -25.19
CA ALA A 382 29.66 -0.98 -25.62
C ALA A 382 30.03 0.42 -26.13
N THR A 383 30.87 1.10 -25.37
CA THR A 383 31.54 2.32 -25.81
C THR A 383 32.27 2.01 -27.11
N LYS A 384 31.65 2.39 -28.23
CA LYS A 384 32.34 2.42 -29.51
C LYS A 384 33.52 3.40 -29.37
N PRO A 385 34.74 3.01 -29.78
CA PRO A 385 35.87 3.92 -29.77
C PRO A 385 35.53 5.15 -30.63
N ILE A 386 35.64 6.32 -30.04
CA ILE A 386 35.57 7.60 -30.76
C ILE A 386 36.81 7.62 -31.67
N ALA A 387 36.59 7.50 -32.97
CA ALA A 387 37.63 7.71 -33.96
C ALA A 387 38.06 9.18 -33.96
N GLU A 388 39.37 9.41 -33.94
CA GLU A 388 39.99 10.74 -34.00
C GLU A 388 39.55 11.52 -35.26
N PRO A 389 39.25 12.82 -35.17
CA PRO A 389 38.96 13.63 -36.34
C PRO A 389 40.25 13.96 -37.09
N LYS A 390 40.30 13.62 -38.39
CA LYS A 390 41.30 14.16 -39.31
C LYS A 390 40.87 15.55 -39.80
N ASP A 391 41.73 16.55 -39.54
CA ASP A 391 41.87 17.84 -40.23
C ASP A 391 41.75 17.67 -41.77
N LYS A 392 41.14 18.53 -42.61
CA LYS A 392 41.08 20.01 -42.79
C LYS A 392 40.18 20.27 -44.05
N PRO A 393 39.91 21.50 -44.55
CA PRO A 393 40.08 22.86 -44.01
C PRO A 393 38.82 23.79 -44.13
N ALA A 394 38.88 24.93 -43.42
CA ALA A 394 37.96 26.09 -43.45
C ALA A 394 37.99 26.85 -44.81
N ALA A 395 37.11 27.77 -45.22
CA ALA A 395 36.09 28.69 -44.67
C ALA A 395 35.24 29.20 -45.91
N PRO A 396 34.33 30.21 -45.88
CA PRO A 396 33.96 31.13 -44.79
C PRO A 396 32.45 31.36 -44.59
N VAL A 397 32.17 31.98 -43.43
CA VAL A 397 30.89 32.43 -42.90
C VAL A 397 30.38 33.69 -43.62
N ARG A 398 29.06 33.78 -43.86
CA ARG A 398 28.35 35.06 -44.04
C ARG A 398 27.22 35.20 -43.02
N THR A 399 27.38 36.22 -42.19
CA THR A 399 26.45 36.77 -41.18
C THR A 399 25.46 37.73 -41.82
N ILE A 400 24.18 37.68 -41.44
CA ILE A 400 23.19 38.78 -41.51
C ILE A 400 22.02 38.39 -40.58
N ALA A 401 21.88 38.97 -39.39
CA ALA A 401 21.30 40.28 -39.02
C ALA A 401 19.75 40.30 -38.98
N ALA A 402 19.21 40.90 -37.91
CA ALA A 402 17.84 40.79 -37.43
C ALA A 402 16.89 41.94 -37.83
N LYS A 403 15.58 41.68 -37.65
CA LYS A 403 14.39 42.57 -37.46
C LYS A 403 13.77 43.24 -38.72
N PRO A 404 12.50 43.77 -38.67
CA PRO A 404 11.43 43.69 -37.64
C PRO A 404 9.98 43.45 -38.17
N VAL A 405 9.05 43.40 -37.20
CA VAL A 405 7.55 43.39 -37.24
C VAL A 405 6.92 44.54 -38.05
N PRO A 406 5.66 44.39 -38.52
CA PRO A 406 4.70 45.50 -38.52
C PRO A 406 3.42 45.21 -37.72
N ALA A 407 2.82 46.29 -37.22
CA ALA A 407 1.66 46.32 -36.32
C ALA A 407 0.48 47.11 -36.92
N LYS A 408 -0.71 46.87 -36.33
CA LYS A 408 -2.00 47.63 -36.35
C LYS A 408 -2.86 47.43 -37.60
N THR A 409 -4.20 47.29 -37.53
CA THR A 409 -5.26 48.13 -36.89
C THR A 409 -6.55 47.28 -36.65
N GLY A 410 -7.31 47.43 -35.55
CA GLY A 410 -8.57 48.22 -35.42
C GLY A 410 -9.77 47.59 -36.17
N ALA A 411 -11.02 47.41 -35.70
CA ALA A 411 -11.77 47.94 -34.57
C ALA A 411 -13.11 47.15 -34.36
N THR A 412 -13.64 47.20 -33.13
CA THR A 412 -15.06 47.30 -32.68
C THR A 412 -16.25 46.69 -33.46
N GLY A 413 -17.12 45.96 -32.73
CA GLY A 413 -18.55 45.78 -33.04
C GLY A 413 -19.26 44.75 -32.14
N LYS A 414 -20.18 45.20 -31.27
CA LYS A 414 -21.03 44.41 -30.35
C LYS A 414 -22.47 44.28 -30.96
N PRO A 415 -23.46 43.73 -30.25
CA PRO A 415 -24.11 42.43 -30.43
C PRO A 415 -25.45 42.48 -31.19
N ALA A 416 -25.97 41.31 -31.61
CA ALA A 416 -27.36 41.15 -32.05
C ALA A 416 -28.10 40.10 -31.19
N THR A 417 -29.21 40.56 -30.60
CA THR A 417 -30.25 39.82 -29.88
C THR A 417 -31.42 39.42 -30.79
N ARG A 418 -32.28 38.51 -30.27
CA ARG A 418 -33.62 38.03 -30.71
C ARG A 418 -33.58 36.71 -31.49
N THR A 419 -34.40 35.68 -31.25
CA THR A 419 -35.64 35.56 -30.43
C THR A 419 -36.07 34.08 -30.31
N THR A 420 -36.91 33.83 -29.30
CA THR A 420 -38.08 32.89 -29.25
C THR A 420 -37.88 31.36 -29.17
N ALA A 421 -38.09 30.86 -27.95
CA ALA A 421 -39.20 29.99 -27.52
C ALA A 421 -39.57 28.73 -28.34
N ARG A 422 -39.45 27.54 -27.71
CA ARG A 422 -40.61 26.70 -27.32
C ARG A 422 -40.15 25.44 -26.54
N LYS A 423 -40.72 25.28 -25.34
CA LYS A 423 -41.06 23.96 -24.73
C LYS A 423 -42.50 23.64 -25.20
N PRO A 424 -42.97 22.38 -25.17
CA PRO A 424 -43.57 21.90 -23.91
C PRO A 424 -43.47 20.38 -23.64
N ALA A 425 -43.84 20.05 -22.39
CA ALA A 425 -44.53 18.84 -21.88
C ALA A 425 -43.87 17.45 -22.04
N THR A 426 -43.39 16.79 -20.97
CA THR A 426 -44.13 15.99 -19.97
C THR A 426 -45.00 14.86 -20.52
N LYS A 427 -44.61 13.61 -20.23
CA LYS A 427 -45.54 12.54 -19.85
C LYS A 427 -44.87 11.59 -18.87
N ALA A 428 -45.53 11.42 -17.74
CA ALA A 428 -45.33 10.40 -16.74
C ALA A 428 -46.34 9.29 -16.98
N THR A 429 -45.91 8.04 -16.80
CA THR A 429 -46.67 6.82 -16.47
C THR A 429 -45.64 5.68 -16.54
N GLU A 430 -45.73 4.57 -15.82
CA GLU A 430 -46.33 4.19 -14.55
C GLU A 430 -45.69 2.83 -14.24
N VAL A 431 -45.70 2.46 -12.97
CA VAL A 431 -45.10 1.26 -12.41
C VAL A 431 -45.87 0.01 -12.85
N ALA A 432 -45.17 -1.10 -13.12
CA ALA A 432 -45.75 -2.43 -13.02
C ALA A 432 -44.78 -3.37 -12.30
N ALA A 433 -45.17 -3.78 -11.10
CA ALA A 433 -44.60 -4.89 -10.35
C ALA A 433 -45.31 -6.18 -10.77
N MET A 434 -44.60 -7.31 -10.82
CA MET A 434 -45.17 -8.63 -10.50
C MET A 434 -44.07 -9.69 -10.26
N ALA A 435 -44.39 -10.56 -9.30
CA ALA A 435 -43.59 -11.54 -8.57
C ALA A 435 -43.43 -12.87 -9.35
N ASP A 436 -42.28 -13.56 -9.22
CA ASP A 436 -42.06 -14.85 -8.51
C ASP A 436 -42.49 -16.10 -9.34
N THR A 437 -41.67 -17.08 -9.72
CA THR A 437 -41.06 -18.17 -8.92
C THR A 437 -40.24 -19.13 -9.85
N PRO A 438 -39.53 -20.20 -9.38
CA PRO A 438 -38.18 -20.57 -9.81
C PRO A 438 -38.10 -21.68 -10.87
N LYS A 439 -36.93 -21.83 -11.52
CA LYS A 439 -36.61 -23.04 -12.30
C LYS A 439 -35.18 -23.54 -12.08
N LYS A 440 -35.15 -24.86 -11.83
CA LYS A 440 -34.06 -25.84 -11.62
C LYS A 440 -32.69 -25.57 -12.26
N ALA A 441 -31.68 -25.97 -11.51
CA ALA A 441 -30.27 -26.12 -11.86
C ALA A 441 -29.94 -27.39 -12.67
N ALA A 442 -28.82 -27.34 -13.42
CA ALA A 442 -27.84 -28.41 -13.71
C ALA A 442 -26.63 -27.80 -14.51
N PRO A 443 -25.49 -28.49 -14.70
CA PRO A 443 -24.45 -28.81 -13.71
C PRO A 443 -23.03 -28.29 -14.10
N GLY A 444 -22.16 -28.13 -13.09
CA GLY A 444 -20.71 -28.42 -13.14
C GLY A 444 -19.75 -27.52 -13.95
N VAL A 445 -18.99 -26.68 -13.25
CA VAL A 445 -17.52 -26.58 -13.36
C VAL A 445 -16.97 -26.24 -11.97
N GLU A 446 -16.19 -27.15 -11.42
CA GLU A 446 -15.58 -27.05 -10.10
C GLU A 446 -14.27 -26.23 -10.21
N GLN A 447 -14.26 -25.02 -9.64
CA GLN A 447 -13.02 -24.24 -9.47
C GLN A 447 -12.93 -23.68 -8.05
N SER A 448 -11.75 -23.92 -7.49
CA SER A 448 -11.38 -23.85 -6.08
C SER A 448 -11.47 -22.44 -5.49
N ILE A 449 -12.47 -22.24 -4.65
CA ILE A 449 -12.54 -21.17 -3.64
C ILE A 449 -11.73 -21.64 -2.42
N PRO A 450 -10.82 -20.86 -1.83
CA PRO A 450 -10.34 -21.16 -0.49
C PRO A 450 -11.53 -21.02 0.47
N ALA A 451 -11.98 -22.16 1.01
CA ALA A 451 -13.12 -22.23 1.91
C ALA A 451 -13.01 -21.17 3.00
N ALA A 452 -14.04 -20.32 3.10
CA ALA A 452 -14.26 -19.52 4.28
C ALA A 452 -14.31 -20.46 5.47
N ALA A 453 -13.43 -20.25 6.47
CA ALA A 453 -13.46 -21.00 7.71
C ALA A 453 -14.88 -20.92 8.29
N GLU A 454 -15.57 -22.06 8.27
CA GLU A 454 -16.87 -22.25 8.89
C GLU A 454 -16.72 -21.97 10.39
N LEU A 455 -17.48 -21.00 10.91
CA LEU A 455 -17.59 -20.77 12.34
C LEU A 455 -18.15 -22.05 13.00
N PRO A 456 -17.49 -22.63 14.01
CA PRO A 456 -18.05 -23.80 14.68
C PRO A 456 -19.37 -23.43 15.36
N LYS A 457 -20.41 -24.20 15.05
CA LYS A 457 -21.73 -24.13 15.70
C LYS A 457 -21.56 -24.36 17.20
N SER A 458 -21.93 -23.38 18.01
CA SER A 458 -21.85 -23.39 19.46
C SER A 458 -22.83 -24.39 20.09
N PRO A 459 -22.39 -25.30 20.98
CA PRO A 459 -23.27 -26.01 21.89
C PRO A 459 -22.97 -25.59 23.33
N ALA A 460 -23.48 -24.44 23.79
CA ALA A 460 -23.55 -24.13 25.23
C ALA A 460 -24.44 -22.90 25.54
N LYS A 461 -25.77 -23.08 25.51
CA LYS A 461 -26.64 -22.32 26.43
C LYS A 461 -26.71 -23.09 27.75
N ARG A 462 -26.45 -22.38 28.86
CA ARG A 462 -26.43 -22.80 30.29
C ARG A 462 -25.07 -23.23 30.88
N ALA A 463 -24.07 -22.34 30.93
CA ALA A 463 -23.00 -22.40 31.94
C ALA A 463 -22.14 -21.12 32.11
N SER A 464 -22.65 -19.91 31.86
CA SER A 464 -21.81 -18.69 31.97
C SER A 464 -22.41 -17.51 32.73
N ALA A 465 -23.66 -17.61 33.22
CA ALA A 465 -24.27 -16.54 34.01
C ALA A 465 -23.88 -16.54 35.51
N LYS A 466 -23.09 -17.53 35.99
CA LYS A 466 -22.68 -17.62 37.41
C LYS A 466 -21.22 -17.21 37.71
N LYS A 467 -20.38 -16.97 36.69
CA LYS A 467 -18.97 -16.55 36.89
C LYS A 467 -18.72 -15.06 36.68
N ALA A 468 -19.64 -14.32 36.08
CA ALA A 468 -19.49 -12.87 35.88
C ALA A 468 -19.83 -12.03 37.12
N ALA A 469 -20.66 -12.53 38.04
CA ALA A 469 -21.00 -11.83 39.28
C ALA A 469 -19.88 -11.90 40.35
N ALA A 470 -19.12 -13.01 40.40
CA ALA A 470 -18.11 -13.22 41.44
C ALA A 470 -16.81 -12.42 41.26
N VAL A 471 -16.52 -11.92 40.05
CA VAL A 471 -15.30 -11.14 39.77
C VAL A 471 -15.50 -9.65 40.05
N ILE A 472 -16.75 -9.17 40.05
CA ILE A 472 -17.08 -7.77 40.34
C ILE A 472 -17.12 -7.52 41.86
N ASP A 473 -17.57 -8.49 42.66
CA ASP A 473 -17.57 -8.36 44.13
C ASP A 473 -16.15 -8.43 44.75
N ALA A 474 -15.22 -9.16 44.14
CA ALA A 474 -13.83 -9.26 44.62
C ALA A 474 -13.03 -7.97 44.41
N ALA A 475 -13.38 -7.14 43.42
CA ALA A 475 -12.70 -5.88 43.12
C ALA A 475 -13.17 -4.71 44.01
N VAL A 476 -14.35 -4.81 44.63
CA VAL A 476 -14.89 -3.79 45.55
C VAL A 476 -14.45 -4.04 47.00
N ALA A 477 -14.13 -5.28 47.37
CA ALA A 477 -13.65 -5.62 48.71
C ALA A 477 -12.19 -5.21 49.01
N ALA A 478 -11.38 -4.86 48.00
CA ALA A 478 -9.95 -4.55 48.16
C ALA A 478 -9.62 -3.06 48.39
N ARG A 479 -10.61 -2.18 48.62
CA ARG A 479 -10.39 -0.77 48.95
C ARG A 479 -11.12 -0.38 50.23
N LYS A 480 -10.48 -0.61 51.39
CA LYS A 480 -10.80 0.08 52.64
C LYS A 480 -9.49 0.52 53.32
N PRO A 481 -9.35 1.80 53.73
CA PRO A 481 -8.12 2.30 54.32
C PRO A 481 -8.08 1.98 55.82
N THR A 482 -6.99 1.38 56.29
CA THR A 482 -6.66 1.25 57.71
C THR A 482 -5.95 2.52 58.19
N ALA A 483 -6.58 3.22 59.12
CA ALA A 483 -6.00 4.36 59.82
C ALA A 483 -5.00 3.90 60.89
N LYS A 484 -3.80 4.48 60.91
CA LYS A 484 -2.98 4.59 62.13
C LYS A 484 -2.15 5.88 62.11
N LYS A 485 -2.28 6.65 63.20
CA LYS A 485 -1.60 7.92 63.53
C LYS A 485 -0.08 7.76 63.57
N ALA A 486 0.64 8.75 63.03
CA ALA A 486 1.85 9.32 63.64
C ALA A 486 2.07 10.75 63.11
N ALA A 487 2.54 11.63 63.99
CA ALA A 487 2.49 13.08 63.89
C ALA A 487 3.64 13.72 63.08
N ALA A 488 3.39 14.89 62.49
CA ALA A 488 4.41 15.88 62.12
C ALA A 488 3.82 17.31 62.25
N PRO A 489 4.61 18.31 62.69
CA PRO A 489 4.09 19.58 63.19
C PRO A 489 3.93 20.66 62.11
N LYS A 490 3.13 21.68 62.43
CA LYS A 490 2.83 22.89 61.64
C LYS A 490 4.03 23.83 61.48
N PRO A 491 4.07 24.67 60.43
CA PRO A 491 5.09 25.71 60.26
C PRO A 491 4.67 27.03 60.93
N ALA A 492 5.63 27.72 61.54
CA ALA A 492 5.46 29.08 62.05
C ALA A 492 6.75 29.91 61.86
N THR A 493 6.59 30.95 61.03
CA THR A 493 7.05 32.35 61.22
C THR A 493 8.55 32.72 61.15
N GLN A 494 8.81 33.62 60.19
CA GLN A 494 9.73 34.77 60.11
C GLN A 494 10.81 34.97 61.20
N ILE A 495 11.99 35.48 60.81
CA ILE A 495 12.48 36.85 61.12
C ILE A 495 13.94 37.10 60.64
N THR A 496 14.11 38.30 60.06
CA THR A 496 15.29 39.20 59.89
C THR A 496 16.44 38.99 58.91
N ALA A 497 16.71 40.13 58.29
CA ALA A 497 17.77 40.54 57.38
C ALA A 497 19.15 40.71 58.03
N THR A 498 20.20 40.69 57.20
CA THR A 498 21.28 41.69 57.21
C THR A 498 22.10 41.61 55.93
N ALA A 499 22.79 42.72 55.62
CA ALA A 499 23.13 43.21 54.29
C ALA A 499 24.57 42.92 53.81
N LYS A 500 24.84 43.35 52.56
CA LYS A 500 26.13 43.46 51.82
C LYS A 500 26.73 42.11 51.39
N ALA A 501 27.19 41.89 50.15
CA ALA A 501 27.84 42.79 49.19
C ALA A 501 27.71 42.27 47.72
N ALA A 502 27.86 43.16 46.73
CA ALA A 502 28.11 42.85 45.32
C ALA A 502 29.39 43.59 44.87
N PRO A 503 29.94 43.45 43.64
CA PRO A 503 29.79 42.42 42.60
C PRO A 503 31.15 41.94 42.03
N LYS A 504 31.15 40.96 41.10
CA LYS A 504 32.01 41.01 39.88
C LYS A 504 31.56 39.96 38.85
N LYS A 505 31.11 40.45 37.70
CA LYS A 505 30.80 39.68 36.48
C LYS A 505 31.94 39.95 35.47
N PRO A 506 32.46 38.94 34.75
CA PRO A 506 33.52 39.17 33.76
C PRO A 506 32.93 39.62 32.41
N ALA A 507 33.59 40.60 31.79
CA ALA A 507 33.23 41.16 30.50
C ALA A 507 33.93 40.40 29.36
N ALA A 508 33.13 40.01 28.36
CA ALA A 508 33.59 39.49 27.07
C ALA A 508 34.04 40.63 26.15
N ARG A 509 35.19 40.47 25.49
CA ARG A 509 35.69 41.37 24.42
C ARG A 509 35.17 40.89 23.06
N LYS A 510 34.61 41.83 22.29
CA LYS A 510 34.30 41.73 20.85
C LYS A 510 35.51 42.19 20.01
N PRO A 511 35.62 41.78 18.73
CA PRO A 511 36.76 42.10 17.87
C PRO A 511 36.60 43.41 17.09
N ALA A 512 37.73 43.83 16.53
CA ALA A 512 38.08 45.14 15.98
C ALA A 512 37.34 45.58 14.71
N ALA A 513 37.33 46.91 14.50
CA ALA A 513 37.24 47.59 13.22
C ALA A 513 38.33 48.71 13.16
N PRO A 514 38.85 49.10 11.98
CA PRO A 514 40.08 49.89 11.83
C PRO A 514 39.84 51.39 11.53
N LYS A 515 40.97 52.13 11.45
CA LYS A 515 41.19 53.57 11.13
C LYS A 515 41.20 54.46 12.39
N GLY A 516 42.17 55.33 12.64
CA GLY A 516 43.23 55.92 11.82
C GLY A 516 43.38 57.37 12.28
N GLU A 517 44.63 57.79 12.52
CA GLU A 517 45.13 59.08 13.08
C GLU A 517 45.06 59.28 14.60
#